data_AF-A0A9D8KAR2-F1
#
_entry.id   AF-A0A9D8KAR2-F1
#
_cell.length_a   1.000
_cell.length_b   1.000
_cell.length_c   1.000
_cell.angle_alpha   90.00
_cell.angle_beta   90.00
_cell.angle_gamma   90.00
#
_symmetry.space_group_name_H-M   'P 1'
#
loop_
_entity.id
_entity.type
_entity.pdbx_description
1 polymer ?
#
loop_
_entity_poly.entity_id
_entity_poly.type
_entity_poly.pdbx_seq_one_letter_code
_entity_poly.pdbx_strand_id
1 'polypeptide(L)'
;MAGGITRNSHTTGDIVAKLWNLCKVLKDDGVTYHQYVSELTYLLFLKMAQETGQEQGIPEEWRWTSLETLQGIKQLEHYKLMLLELGASGSGASPLVQEIYANASSFIKKPTTLNKLVSEIDKLDWYSARQEGLGDLYEGLLQKNAEEKKS
;
A
#
# COMPACT_ATOMS: atom_id res chain seq x y z
N MET A 1 -43.80 -4.22 1.84
CA MET A 1 -42.86 -3.98 0.72
C MET A 1 -42.04 -2.74 1.02
N ALA A 2 -40.74 -2.90 1.24
CA ALA A 2 -39.66 -1.91 1.17
C ALA A 2 -38.40 -2.69 1.59
N GLY A 3 -37.61 -3.21 0.66
CA GLY A 3 -36.57 -2.43 -0.01
C GLY A 3 -35.24 -2.90 0.56
N GLY A 4 -34.82 -4.11 0.15
CA GLY A 4 -33.54 -4.67 0.55
C GLY A 4 -32.41 -3.81 0.01
N ILE A 5 -31.62 -3.24 0.90
CA ILE A 5 -30.33 -2.63 0.55
C ILE A 5 -29.40 -3.78 0.18
N THR A 6 -29.32 -4.10 -1.11
CA THR A 6 -28.19 -4.85 -1.65
C THR A 6 -26.94 -4.00 -1.42
N ARG A 7 -26.16 -4.33 -0.38
CA ARG A 7 -24.80 -3.83 -0.22
C ARG A 7 -24.00 -4.28 -1.44
N ASN A 8 -23.50 -3.33 -2.22
CA ASN A 8 -22.64 -3.61 -3.36
C ASN A 8 -21.34 -4.22 -2.83
N SER A 9 -21.17 -5.53 -2.98
CA SER A 9 -19.97 -6.28 -2.61
C SER A 9 -18.91 -6.27 -3.73
N HIS A 10 -19.10 -5.47 -4.79
CA HIS A 10 -18.28 -5.54 -5.99
C HIS A 10 -16.98 -4.73 -5.90
N THR A 11 -16.95 -3.61 -5.18
CA THR A 11 -15.87 -2.63 -5.35
C THR A 11 -14.60 -2.98 -4.58
N THR A 12 -14.71 -3.46 -3.35
CA THR A 12 -13.55 -3.95 -2.56
C THR A 12 -12.92 -5.18 -3.20
N GLY A 13 -13.75 -6.11 -3.68
CA GLY A 13 -13.28 -7.29 -4.42
C GLY A 13 -12.51 -6.91 -5.69
N ASP A 14 -12.97 -5.90 -6.41
CA ASP A 14 -12.29 -5.38 -7.60
C ASP A 14 -10.93 -4.73 -7.27
N ILE A 15 -10.84 -3.98 -6.16
CA ILE A 15 -9.56 -3.40 -5.72
C ILE A 15 -8.57 -4.49 -5.30
N VAL A 16 -9.02 -5.47 -4.51
CA VAL A 16 -8.20 -6.63 -4.12
C VAL A 16 -7.73 -7.39 -5.36
N ALA A 17 -8.60 -7.58 -6.37
CA ALA A 17 -8.24 -8.22 -7.62
C ALA A 17 -7.21 -7.41 -8.44
N LYS A 18 -7.35 -6.08 -8.50
CA LYS A 18 -6.37 -5.19 -9.16
C LYS A 18 -5.00 -5.27 -8.49
N LEU A 19 -4.96 -5.14 -7.17
CA LEU A 19 -3.73 -5.29 -6.38
C LEU A 19 -3.12 -6.68 -6.58
N TRP A 20 -3.93 -7.74 -6.53
CA TRP A 20 -3.44 -9.10 -6.77
C TRP A 20 -2.84 -9.28 -8.19
N ASN A 21 -3.45 -8.67 -9.21
CA ASN A 21 -2.92 -8.71 -10.57
C ASN A 21 -1.59 -7.94 -10.71
N LEU A 22 -1.39 -6.87 -9.93
CA LEU A 22 -0.08 -6.20 -9.87
C LEU A 22 0.99 -7.15 -9.33
N CYS A 23 0.68 -7.95 -8.28
CA CYS A 23 1.61 -8.95 -7.77
C CYS A 23 2.12 -9.89 -8.85
N LYS A 24 1.23 -10.37 -9.72
CA LYS A 24 1.58 -11.28 -10.81
C LYS A 24 2.59 -10.65 -11.77
N VAL A 25 2.43 -9.35 -12.07
CA VAL A 25 3.36 -8.64 -12.94
C VAL A 25 4.72 -8.41 -12.26
N LEU A 26 4.74 -8.18 -10.94
CA LEU A 26 6.02 -7.97 -10.23
C LEU A 26 6.79 -9.27 -9.98
N LYS A 27 6.11 -10.41 -9.99
CA LYS A 27 6.75 -11.74 -9.94
C LYS A 27 7.77 -11.91 -11.08
N ASP A 28 7.45 -11.38 -12.26
CA ASP A 28 8.34 -11.41 -13.42
C ASP A 28 9.62 -10.57 -13.22
N ASP A 29 9.58 -9.61 -12.30
CA ASP A 29 10.74 -8.80 -11.89
C ASP A 29 11.56 -9.45 -10.76
N GLY A 30 11.23 -10.68 -10.35
CA GLY A 30 11.93 -11.43 -9.31
C GLY A 30 11.50 -11.09 -7.89
N VAL A 31 10.39 -10.38 -7.71
CA VAL A 31 9.80 -10.09 -6.39
C VAL A 31 8.94 -11.27 -5.96
N THR A 32 9.21 -11.83 -4.77
CA THR A 32 8.38 -12.92 -4.22
C THR A 32 7.04 -12.38 -3.72
N TYR A 33 6.02 -13.23 -3.65
CA TYR A 33 4.71 -12.85 -3.08
C TYR A 33 4.80 -12.27 -1.67
N HIS A 34 5.69 -12.81 -0.83
CA HIS A 34 5.85 -12.30 0.53
C HIS A 34 6.42 -10.88 0.52
N GLN A 35 7.46 -10.64 -0.29
CA GLN A 35 8.03 -9.31 -0.47
C GLN A 35 6.99 -8.34 -1.00
N TYR A 36 6.19 -8.76 -2.00
CA TYR A 36 5.12 -7.95 -2.54
C TYR A 36 4.10 -7.48 -1.49
N VAL A 37 3.65 -8.40 -0.63
CA VAL A 37 2.72 -8.05 0.44
C VAL A 37 3.34 -7.05 1.40
N SER A 38 4.61 -7.21 1.79
CA SER A 38 5.30 -6.23 2.64
C SER A 38 5.37 -4.85 1.99
N GLU A 39 5.73 -4.77 0.71
CA GLU A 39 5.76 -3.49 -0.03
C GLU A 39 4.36 -2.85 -0.10
N LEU A 40 3.32 -3.66 -0.35
CA LEU A 40 1.95 -3.17 -0.33
C LEU A 40 1.52 -2.66 1.03
N THR A 41 1.86 -3.34 2.13
CA THR A 41 1.49 -2.89 3.48
C THR A 41 1.99 -1.47 3.73
N TYR A 42 3.24 -1.18 3.38
CA TYR A 42 3.83 0.16 3.55
C TYR A 42 3.15 1.21 2.65
N LEU A 43 2.93 0.89 1.38
CA LEU A 43 2.33 1.83 0.42
C LEU A 43 0.84 2.09 0.71
N LEU A 44 0.09 1.04 1.03
CA LEU A 44 -1.34 1.15 1.36
C LEU A 44 -1.53 1.93 2.65
N PHE A 45 -0.67 1.77 3.66
CA PHE A 45 -0.74 2.57 4.88
C PHE A 45 -0.64 4.07 4.59
N LEU A 46 0.38 4.49 3.82
CA LEU A 46 0.55 5.90 3.43
C LEU A 46 -0.65 6.41 2.64
N LYS A 47 -1.11 5.64 1.64
CA LYS A 47 -2.24 6.05 0.82
C LYS A 47 -3.52 6.16 1.64
N MET A 48 -3.79 5.21 2.54
CA MET A 48 -4.94 5.27 3.45
C MET A 48 -4.85 6.47 4.40
N ALA A 49 -3.66 6.79 4.92
CA ALA A 49 -3.48 7.97 5.76
C ALA A 49 -3.84 9.26 4.99
N GLN A 50 -3.40 9.39 3.73
CA GLN A 50 -3.77 10.50 2.86
C GLN A 50 -5.29 10.56 2.61
N GLU A 51 -5.90 9.45 2.16
CA GLU A 51 -7.32 9.40 1.77
C GLU A 51 -8.29 9.61 2.95
N THR A 52 -7.83 9.32 4.17
CA THR A 52 -8.60 9.54 5.41
C THR A 52 -8.28 10.86 6.10
N GLY A 53 -7.28 11.61 5.61
CA GLY A 53 -6.79 12.84 6.25
C GLY A 53 -6.07 12.59 7.57
N GLN A 54 -5.54 11.39 7.79
CA GLN A 54 -4.87 10.96 9.03
C GLN A 54 -3.34 10.99 8.94
N GLU A 55 -2.78 12.00 8.27
CA GLU A 55 -1.33 12.13 8.05
C GLU A 55 -0.60 12.84 9.20
N GLN A 56 -1.28 13.24 10.27
CA GLN A 56 -0.69 13.99 11.40
C GLN A 56 0.47 13.28 12.10
N GLY A 57 0.52 11.95 12.01
CA GLY A 57 1.60 11.13 12.57
C GLY A 57 2.76 10.88 11.62
N ILE A 58 2.73 11.45 10.41
CA ILE A 58 3.69 11.23 9.32
C ILE A 58 4.30 12.59 8.93
N PRO A 59 5.64 12.75 9.04
CA PRO A 59 6.32 13.96 8.59
C PRO A 59 6.03 14.27 7.11
N GLU A 60 5.93 15.54 6.76
CA GLU A 60 5.46 15.97 5.42
C GLU A 60 6.35 15.44 4.29
N GLU A 61 7.65 15.36 4.53
CA GLU A 61 8.64 14.82 3.61
C GLU A 61 8.45 13.33 3.32
N TRP A 62 7.72 12.60 4.18
CA TRP A 62 7.50 11.15 4.09
C TRP A 62 6.04 10.76 3.80
N ARG A 63 5.19 11.73 3.46
CA ARG A 63 3.78 11.49 3.09
C ARG A 63 3.63 10.90 1.69
N TRP A 64 2.43 10.37 1.38
CA TRP A 64 2.15 9.77 0.06
C TRP A 64 2.50 10.72 -1.10
N THR A 65 2.12 11.99 -1.00
CA THR A 65 2.38 13.00 -2.04
C THR A 65 3.87 13.17 -2.34
N SER A 66 4.76 13.09 -1.34
CA SER A 66 6.19 13.25 -1.58
C SER A 66 6.78 12.07 -2.36
N LEU A 67 6.20 10.87 -2.18
CA LEU A 67 6.57 9.67 -2.93
C LEU A 67 5.96 9.66 -4.34
N GLU A 68 4.68 9.99 -4.46
CA GLU A 68 3.92 9.92 -5.71
C GLU A 68 4.43 10.90 -6.77
N THR A 69 4.84 12.10 -6.36
CA THR A 69 5.34 13.14 -7.27
C THR A 69 6.73 12.87 -7.86
N LEU A 70 7.46 11.90 -7.30
CA LEU A 70 8.79 11.50 -7.80
C LEU A 70 8.68 10.39 -8.85
N GLN A 71 9.68 10.31 -9.73
CA GLN A 71 9.73 9.29 -10.78
C GLN A 71 11.10 8.63 -10.90
N GLY A 72 11.12 7.44 -11.51
CA GLY A 72 12.35 6.69 -11.77
C GLY A 72 13.19 6.48 -10.51
N ILE A 73 14.52 6.61 -10.65
CA ILE A 73 15.46 6.30 -9.56
C ILE A 73 15.23 7.16 -8.31
N LYS A 74 14.82 8.42 -8.48
CA LYS A 74 14.54 9.33 -7.37
C LYS A 74 13.39 8.83 -6.50
N GLN A 75 12.34 8.28 -7.12
CA GLN A 75 11.23 7.68 -6.36
C GLN A 75 11.71 6.47 -5.56
N LEU A 76 12.58 5.64 -6.13
CA LEU A 76 13.09 4.44 -5.46
C LEU A 76 14.03 4.78 -4.29
N GLU A 77 14.90 5.78 -4.47
CA GLU A 77 15.78 6.28 -3.41
C GLU A 77 14.97 6.91 -2.29
N HIS A 78 14.00 7.76 -2.62
CA HIS A 78 13.08 8.37 -1.66
C HIS A 78 12.31 7.33 -0.87
N TYR A 79 11.74 6.33 -1.53
CA TYR A 79 11.00 5.25 -0.89
C TYR A 79 11.86 4.49 0.13
N LYS A 80 13.11 4.15 -0.24
CA LYS A 80 14.01 3.43 0.67
C LYS A 80 14.39 4.26 1.90
N LEU A 81 14.64 5.56 1.71
CA LEU A 81 14.92 6.47 2.81
C LEU A 81 13.68 6.66 3.70
N MET A 82 12.51 6.85 3.10
CA MET A 82 11.24 6.97 3.80
C MET A 82 10.97 5.76 4.72
N LEU A 83 11.20 4.52 4.25
CA LEU A 83 11.04 3.32 5.09
C LEU A 83 11.97 3.35 6.32
N LEU A 84 13.22 3.78 6.14
CA LEU A 84 14.19 3.89 7.22
C LEU A 84 13.79 4.97 8.23
N GLU A 85 13.45 6.16 7.75
CA GLU A 85 13.16 7.32 8.58
C GLU A 85 11.84 7.15 9.34
N LEU A 86 10.78 6.62 8.71
CA LEU A 86 9.51 6.39 9.40
C LEU A 86 9.63 5.36 10.53
N GLY A 87 10.54 4.40 10.42
CA GLY A 87 10.82 3.41 11.46
C GLY A 87 11.84 3.86 12.52
N ALA A 88 12.51 5.00 12.31
CA ALA A 88 13.58 5.47 13.19
C ALA A 88 13.03 6.27 14.39
N SER A 89 13.62 6.04 15.56
CA SER A 89 13.36 6.87 16.73
C SER A 89 13.81 8.32 16.49
N GLY A 90 12.93 9.28 16.74
CA GLY A 90 13.25 10.71 16.61
C GLY A 90 13.05 11.32 15.23
N SER A 91 12.46 10.58 14.28
CA SER A 91 12.13 11.07 12.92
C SER A 91 10.94 12.02 12.85
N GLY A 92 10.29 12.30 13.99
CA GLY A 92 9.03 13.06 14.04
C GLY A 92 7.79 12.22 13.70
N ALA A 93 7.95 10.96 13.29
CA ALA A 93 6.85 10.02 13.14
C ALA A 93 6.21 9.66 14.48
N SER A 94 4.89 9.43 14.50
CA SER A 94 4.18 8.98 15.70
C SER A 94 4.61 7.56 16.11
N PRO A 95 4.43 7.14 17.38
CA PRO A 95 4.78 5.79 17.83
C PRO A 95 4.15 4.67 16.98
N LEU A 96 2.88 4.81 16.60
CA LEU A 96 2.20 3.84 15.74
C LEU A 96 2.87 3.72 14.36
N VAL A 97 3.25 4.85 13.77
CA VAL A 97 3.97 4.86 12.48
C VAL A 97 5.34 4.19 12.65
N GLN A 98 6.09 4.53 13.70
CA GLN A 98 7.37 3.88 13.98
C GLN A 98 7.26 2.37 14.13
N GLU A 99 6.21 1.86 14.79
CA GLU A 99 5.96 0.42 14.92
C GLU A 99 5.65 -0.25 13.57
N ILE A 100 4.84 0.38 12.72
CA ILE A 100 4.50 -0.13 11.39
C ILE A 100 5.75 -0.24 10.50
N TYR A 101 6.64 0.75 10.58
CA TYR A 101 7.86 0.83 9.78
C TYR A 101 9.10 0.28 10.50
N ALA A 102 8.94 -0.35 11.67
CA ALA A 102 10.05 -0.89 12.43
C ALA A 102 10.82 -1.95 11.61
N ASN A 103 12.11 -1.70 11.37
CA ASN A 103 12.98 -2.52 10.52
C ASN A 103 12.46 -2.69 9.08
N ALA A 104 11.65 -1.74 8.58
CA ALA A 104 11.18 -1.75 7.21
C ALA A 104 12.35 -1.62 6.24
N SER A 105 12.30 -2.42 5.18
CA SER A 105 13.26 -2.36 4.08
C SER A 105 12.59 -2.79 2.79
N SER A 106 13.03 -2.21 1.67
CA SER A 106 12.47 -2.55 0.37
C SER A 106 13.30 -3.62 -0.33
N PHE A 107 12.60 -4.57 -0.94
CA PHE A 107 13.15 -5.58 -1.84
C PHE A 107 13.06 -5.16 -3.32
N ILE A 108 12.42 -4.03 -3.61
CA ILE A 108 12.31 -3.49 -4.97
C ILE A 108 13.68 -2.97 -5.44
N LYS A 109 14.14 -3.53 -6.55
CA LYS A 109 15.43 -3.16 -7.18
C LYS A 109 15.27 -2.26 -8.39
N LYS A 110 14.18 -2.43 -9.14
CA LYS A 110 13.94 -1.70 -10.39
C LYS A 110 13.03 -0.49 -10.13
N PRO A 111 13.44 0.72 -10.54
CA PRO A 111 12.59 1.91 -10.41
C PRO A 111 11.24 1.78 -11.10
N THR A 112 11.20 1.12 -12.26
CA THR A 112 9.97 0.87 -13.03
C THR A 112 8.93 0.07 -12.24
N THR A 113 9.37 -0.88 -11.43
CA THR A 113 8.51 -1.70 -10.56
C THR A 113 7.83 -0.83 -9.51
N LEU A 114 8.59 0.03 -8.81
CA LEU A 114 8.03 0.95 -7.82
C LEU A 114 7.10 1.99 -8.46
N ASN A 115 7.50 2.60 -9.58
CA ASN A 115 6.66 3.56 -10.30
C ASN A 115 5.31 2.95 -10.67
N LYS A 116 5.32 1.70 -11.17
CA LYS A 116 4.08 0.99 -11.50
C LYS A 116 3.23 0.76 -10.25
N LEU A 117 3.82 0.32 -9.15
CA LEU A 117 3.09 0.12 -7.89
C LEU A 117 2.42 1.40 -7.41
N VAL A 118 3.20 2.47 -7.25
CA VAL A 118 2.70 3.76 -6.75
C VAL A 118 1.60 4.30 -7.65
N SER A 119 1.80 4.29 -8.97
CA SER A 119 0.82 4.78 -9.93
C SER A 119 -0.48 3.97 -9.94
N GLU A 120 -0.41 2.65 -9.79
CA GLU A 120 -1.60 1.80 -9.83
C GLU A 120 -2.37 1.82 -8.51
N ILE A 121 -1.69 1.99 -7.38
CA ILE A 121 -2.32 2.24 -6.07
C ILE A 121 -3.01 3.60 -6.06
N ASP A 122 -2.40 4.63 -6.64
CA ASP A 122 -2.99 5.98 -6.68
C ASP A 122 -4.30 6.02 -7.50
N LYS A 123 -4.40 5.21 -8.55
CA LYS A 123 -5.60 5.10 -9.42
C LYS A 123 -6.74 4.27 -8.84
N LEU A 124 -6.59 3.68 -7.64
CA LEU A 124 -7.67 2.90 -7.04
C LEU A 124 -8.84 3.81 -6.64
N ASP A 125 -10.04 3.23 -6.61
CA ASP A 125 -11.25 3.94 -6.17
C ASP A 125 -11.33 3.95 -4.64
N TRP A 126 -10.55 4.84 -4.04
CA TRP A 126 -10.46 5.00 -2.58
C TRP A 126 -11.75 5.54 -1.96
N TYR A 127 -12.58 6.26 -2.73
CA TYR A 127 -13.88 6.72 -2.28
C TYR A 127 -14.80 5.54 -1.95
N SER A 128 -14.90 4.58 -2.86
CA SER A 128 -15.69 3.37 -2.65
C SER A 128 -15.08 2.47 -1.56
N ALA A 129 -13.75 2.34 -1.54
CA ALA A 129 -13.04 1.58 -0.49
C ALA A 129 -13.33 2.12 0.92
N ARG A 130 -13.45 3.45 1.07
CA ARG A 130 -13.80 4.09 2.34
C ARG A 130 -15.23 3.80 2.79
N GLN A 131 -16.18 3.64 1.86
CA GLN A 131 -17.57 3.32 2.19
C GLN A 131 -17.77 1.85 2.58
N GLU A 132 -17.04 0.95 1.92
CA GLU A 132 -17.16 -0.49 2.13
C GLU A 132 -16.33 -0.99 3.33
N GLY A 133 -15.23 -0.30 3.65
CA GLY A 133 -14.37 -0.60 4.79
C GLY A 133 -12.95 -0.96 4.35
N LEU A 134 -11.98 -0.11 4.71
CA LEU A 134 -10.57 -0.31 4.34
C LEU A 134 -9.93 -1.54 5.00
N GLY A 135 -10.46 -1.98 6.14
CA GLY A 135 -10.02 -3.20 6.82
C GLY A 135 -10.28 -4.44 5.97
N ASP A 136 -11.49 -4.57 5.44
CA ASP A 136 -11.92 -5.70 4.61
C ASP A 136 -11.06 -5.84 3.33
N LEU A 137 -10.62 -4.71 2.77
CA LEU A 137 -9.68 -4.68 1.64
C LEU A 137 -8.34 -5.32 2.00
N TYR A 138 -7.75 -4.90 3.13
CA TYR A 138 -6.46 -5.42 3.57
C TYR A 138 -6.57 -6.90 3.99
N GLU A 139 -7.63 -7.28 4.70
CA GLU A 139 -7.90 -8.67 5.07
C GLU A 139 -8.06 -9.56 3.83
N GLY A 140 -8.76 -9.09 2.78
CA GLY A 140 -8.89 -9.81 1.52
C GLY A 140 -7.54 -10.07 0.82
N LEU A 141 -6.59 -9.13 0.90
CA LEU A 141 -5.23 -9.32 0.38
C LEU A 141 -4.46 -10.38 1.18
N LEU A 142 -4.58 -10.36 2.51
CA LEU A 142 -3.95 -11.35 3.37
C LEU A 142 -4.52 -12.75 3.13
N GLN A 143 -5.83 -12.87 2.94
CA GLN A 143 -6.48 -14.13 2.61
C GLN A 143 -5.94 -14.71 1.29
N LYS A 144 -5.87 -13.90 0.22
CA LYS A 144 -5.29 -14.29 -1.07
C LYS A 144 -3.84 -14.78 -0.92
N ASN A 145 -3.03 -14.10 -0.11
CA ASN A 145 -1.65 -14.52 0.15
C ASN A 145 -1.57 -15.88 0.85
N ALA A 146 -2.44 -16.11 1.84
CA ALA A 146 -2.50 -17.37 2.58
C ALA A 146 -2.95 -18.55 1.70
N GLU A 147 -3.83 -18.31 0.73
CA GLU A 147 -4.29 -19.30 -0.25
C GLU A 147 -3.17 -19.73 -1.22
N GLU A 148 -2.35 -18.79 -1.71
CA GLU A 148 -1.26 -19.11 -2.65
C GLU A 148 -0.07 -19.83 -2.01
N LYS A 149 0.18 -19.65 -0.70
CA LYS A 149 1.22 -20.43 0.01
C LYS A 149 0.89 -21.92 0.13
N LYS A 150 -0.35 -22.33 -0.12
CA LYS A 150 -0.80 -23.73 -0.02
C LYS A 150 -0.70 -24.51 -1.33
N SER A 151 -0.38 -23.86 -2.45
CA SER A 151 -0.30 -24.46 -3.79
C SER A 151 1.13 -24.59 -4.28
#